data_AF-A0A9Q3CZG5-F1
#
_entry.id   AF-A0A9Q3CZG5-F1
#
_cell.length_a   1.000
_cell.length_b   1.000
_cell.length_c   1.000
_cell.angle_alpha   90.00
_cell.angle_beta   90.00
_cell.angle_gamma   90.00
#
_symmetry.space_group_name_H-M   'P 1'
#
loop_
_entity.id
_entity.type
_entity.pdbx_description
1 polymer ?
#
loop_
_entity_poly.entity_id
_entity_poly.type
_entity_poly.pdbx_seq_one_letter_code
_entity_poly.pdbx_strand_id
1 'polypeptide(L)'
;MNDKALDIKDISTIPVLDGTNYGHWQMRMKIHLRSRDLLDVCENSRSNDTSTSSINKWKKASFEAINLITIRITKRVFRKVFNSETMENSHLLWTKISEQYASKCAVNRGQVWMDWQRHFYDENLQNYIDNC
;
A
#
# COMPACT_ATOMS: atom_id res chain seq x y z
N MET A 1 3.87 19.89 -23.09
CA MET A 1 5.09 19.12 -22.73
C MET A 1 5.42 19.42 -21.28
N ASN A 2 4.98 18.59 -20.31
CA ASN A 2 5.65 18.40 -19.00
C ASN A 2 4.96 17.41 -18.03
N ASP A 3 3.76 16.90 -18.33
CA ASP A 3 3.01 16.07 -17.36
C ASP A 3 3.73 14.78 -16.92
N LYS A 4 4.45 14.11 -17.83
CA LYS A 4 5.14 12.84 -17.50
C LYS A 4 6.32 12.98 -16.52
N ALA A 5 6.97 14.14 -16.48
CA ALA A 5 8.13 14.37 -15.61
C ALA A 5 7.72 14.70 -14.16
N LEU A 6 6.57 15.36 -13.99
CA LEU A 6 5.94 15.57 -12.69
C LEU A 6 5.45 14.25 -12.09
N ASP A 7 4.91 13.37 -12.93
CA ASP A 7 4.33 12.07 -12.55
C ASP A 7 5.35 11.11 -11.89
N ILE A 8 6.59 11.07 -12.40
CA ILE A 8 7.65 10.17 -11.89
C ILE A 8 8.22 10.67 -10.55
N LYS A 9 8.37 12.00 -10.39
CA LYS A 9 8.81 12.59 -9.12
C LYS A 9 7.77 12.36 -8.02
N ASP A 10 6.49 12.49 -8.36
CA ASP A 10 5.39 12.28 -7.43
C ASP A 10 5.39 10.84 -6.90
N ILE A 11 5.47 9.86 -7.80
CA ILE A 11 5.43 8.43 -7.44
C ILE A 11 6.64 7.98 -6.61
N SER A 12 7.77 8.69 -6.75
CA SER A 12 9.01 8.40 -6.00
C SER A 12 8.79 8.47 -4.47
N THR A 13 7.82 9.27 -4.03
CA THR A 13 7.50 9.54 -2.61
C THR A 13 6.77 8.41 -1.86
N ILE A 14 6.39 7.32 -2.56
CA ILE A 14 5.43 6.30 -2.07
C ILE A 14 6.03 5.08 -1.34
N PRO A 15 7.18 5.07 -0.66
CA PRO A 15 7.93 3.81 -0.40
C PRO A 15 7.81 2.63 -1.42
N VAL A 16 8.55 1.54 -1.25
CA VAL A 16 8.25 0.30 -2.01
C VAL A 16 7.75 -0.71 -1.00
N LEU A 17 6.58 -1.31 -1.25
CA LEU A 17 6.02 -2.31 -0.33
C LEU A 17 6.87 -3.58 -0.34
N ASP A 18 7.50 -3.86 0.80
CA ASP A 18 8.36 -5.05 1.01
C ASP A 18 7.74 -6.09 1.97
N GLY A 19 6.62 -5.71 2.60
CA GLY A 19 5.86 -6.50 3.56
C GLY A 19 6.08 -6.13 5.03
N THR A 20 7.02 -5.23 5.32
CA THR A 20 7.29 -4.70 6.68
C THR A 20 6.73 -3.30 6.90
N ASN A 21 6.62 -2.52 5.81
CA ASN A 21 6.28 -1.10 5.82
C ASN A 21 4.84 -0.78 5.38
N TYR A 22 3.91 -1.75 5.49
CA TYR A 22 2.54 -1.64 4.95
C TYR A 22 1.81 -0.36 5.38
N GLY A 23 1.85 0.02 6.67
CA GLY A 23 1.13 1.22 7.15
C GLY A 23 1.59 2.50 6.46
N HIS A 24 2.91 2.70 6.32
CA HIS A 24 3.47 3.87 5.65
C HIS A 24 3.18 3.85 4.14
N TRP A 25 3.40 2.70 3.50
CA TRP A 25 3.09 2.52 2.08
C TRP A 25 1.60 2.78 1.77
N GLN A 26 0.70 2.22 2.58
CA GLN A 26 -0.76 2.34 2.38
C GLN A 26 -1.18 3.81 2.45
N MET A 27 -0.73 4.56 3.45
CA MET A 27 -1.11 5.95 3.62
C MET A 27 -0.65 6.82 2.44
N ARG A 28 0.59 6.62 1.98
CA ARG A 28 1.12 7.34 0.83
C ARG A 28 0.39 6.95 -0.46
N MET A 29 0.18 5.66 -0.70
CA MET A 29 -0.53 5.17 -1.87
C MET A 29 -1.97 5.70 -1.93
N LYS A 30 -2.69 5.77 -0.79
CA LYS A 30 -4.04 6.35 -0.73
C LYS A 30 -4.07 7.82 -1.14
N ILE A 31 -3.11 8.63 -0.69
CA ILE A 31 -3.02 10.06 -1.07
C ILE A 31 -2.85 10.18 -2.58
N HIS A 32 -1.96 9.38 -3.16
CA HIS A 32 -1.71 9.36 -4.60
C HIS A 32 -2.92 8.93 -5.42
N LEU A 33 -3.58 7.85 -5.02
CA LEU A 33 -4.81 7.39 -5.68
C LEU A 33 -5.94 8.42 -5.57
N ARG A 34 -6.07 9.14 -4.44
CA ARG A 34 -7.05 10.23 -4.28
C ARG A 34 -6.78 11.40 -5.20
N SER A 35 -5.51 11.79 -5.37
CA SER A 35 -5.15 12.92 -6.24
C SER A 35 -5.50 12.69 -7.71
N ARG A 36 -5.77 11.44 -8.11
CA ARG A 36 -6.10 11.01 -9.47
C ARG A 36 -7.53 10.48 -9.61
N ASP A 37 -8.36 10.61 -8.58
CA ASP A 37 -9.71 10.03 -8.53
C ASP A 37 -9.76 8.50 -8.76
N LEU A 38 -8.71 7.79 -8.33
CA LEU A 38 -8.57 6.33 -8.47
C LEU A 38 -8.81 5.55 -7.18
N LEU A 39 -8.94 6.23 -6.03
CA LEU A 39 -9.10 5.51 -4.76
C LEU A 39 -10.43 4.72 -4.70
N ASP A 40 -11.50 5.27 -5.26
CA ASP A 40 -12.84 4.67 -5.22
C ASP A 40 -12.86 3.26 -5.84
N VAL A 41 -12.19 3.08 -6.99
CA VAL A 41 -12.10 1.76 -7.66
C VAL A 41 -11.25 0.74 -6.90
N CYS A 42 -10.48 1.17 -5.89
CA CYS A 42 -9.74 0.28 -4.99
C CYS A 42 -10.53 -0.05 -3.72
N GLU A 43 -11.26 0.91 -3.14
CA GLU A 43 -11.97 0.71 -1.87
C GLU A 43 -13.36 0.11 -2.05
N ASN A 44 -14.02 0.38 -3.18
CA ASN A 44 -15.37 -0.08 -3.46
C ASN A 44 -15.41 -1.09 -4.60
N SER A 45 -16.29 -2.08 -4.47
CA SER A 45 -16.60 -2.99 -5.57
C SER A 45 -17.30 -2.23 -6.70
N ARG A 46 -17.13 -2.71 -7.94
CA ARG A 46 -17.77 -2.11 -9.12
C ARG A 46 -19.28 -2.02 -8.90
N SER A 47 -19.86 -0.87 -9.25
CA SER A 47 -21.32 -0.70 -9.22
C SER A 47 -22.02 -1.72 -10.13
N ASN A 48 -23.27 -2.05 -9.80
CA ASN A 48 -24.11 -2.95 -10.60
C ASN A 48 -24.60 -2.31 -11.92
N ASP A 49 -24.04 -1.17 -12.32
CA ASP A 49 -24.35 -0.54 -13.60
C ASP A 49 -23.86 -1.45 -14.74
N THR A 50 -24.79 -1.76 -15.64
CA THR A 50 -24.59 -2.64 -16.79
C THR A 50 -24.25 -1.87 -18.06
N SER A 51 -24.25 -0.53 -18.02
CA SER A 51 -23.85 0.31 -19.14
C SER A 51 -22.40 0.04 -19.55
N THR A 52 -22.19 -0.25 -20.83
CA THR A 52 -20.86 -0.50 -21.41
C THR A 52 -19.91 0.68 -21.17
N SER A 53 -20.43 1.91 -21.17
CA SER A 53 -19.65 3.12 -20.88
C SER A 53 -19.11 3.11 -19.45
N SER A 54 -19.98 2.84 -18.47
CA SER A 54 -19.63 2.75 -17.05
C SER A 54 -18.63 1.61 -16.78
N ILE A 55 -18.83 0.45 -17.43
CA ILE A 55 -17.92 -0.69 -17.35
C ILE A 55 -16.53 -0.32 -17.87
N ASN A 56 -16.45 0.29 -19.05
CA ASN A 56 -15.17 0.66 -19.66
C ASN A 56 -14.44 1.74 -18.85
N LYS A 57 -15.19 2.72 -18.31
CA LYS A 57 -14.65 3.76 -17.43
C LYS A 57 -14.04 3.14 -16.17
N TRP A 58 -14.78 2.24 -15.50
CA TRP A 58 -14.29 1.54 -14.31
C TRP A 58 -13.07 0.67 -14.63
N LYS A 59 -13.08 -0.10 -15.73
CA LYS A 59 -11.94 -0.93 -16.15
C LYS A 59 -10.69 -0.10 -16.39
N LYS A 60 -10.82 1.04 -17.08
CA LYS A 60 -9.69 1.94 -17.34
C LYS A 60 -9.08 2.45 -16.02
N ALA A 61 -9.92 2.93 -15.10
CA ALA A 61 -9.47 3.39 -13.79
C ALA A 61 -8.85 2.25 -12.96
N SER A 62 -9.45 1.06 -12.99
CA SER A 62 -8.92 -0.14 -12.33
C SER A 62 -7.52 -0.48 -12.83
N PHE A 63 -7.31 -0.54 -14.15
CA PHE A 63 -5.99 -0.82 -14.72
C PHE A 63 -4.96 0.25 -14.39
N GLU A 64 -5.37 1.51 -14.36
CA GLU A 64 -4.48 2.61 -13.96
C GLU A 64 -4.05 2.48 -12.50
N ALA A 65 -4.99 2.21 -11.59
CA ALA A 65 -4.68 1.98 -10.18
C ALA A 65 -3.77 0.75 -9.98
N ILE A 66 -4.03 -0.36 -10.69
CA ILE A 66 -3.19 -1.56 -10.64
C ILE A 66 -1.76 -1.24 -11.10
N ASN A 67 -1.60 -0.46 -12.17
CA ASN A 67 -0.29 -0.07 -12.66
C ASN A 67 0.50 0.73 -11.60
N LEU A 68 -0.13 1.74 -10.99
CA LEU A 68 0.47 2.56 -9.93
C LEU A 68 0.88 1.72 -8.70
N ILE A 69 0.04 0.77 -8.31
CA ILE A 69 0.35 -0.16 -7.23
C ILE A 69 1.56 -1.04 -7.62
N THR A 70 1.53 -1.62 -8.82
CA THR A 70 2.54 -2.58 -9.30
C THR A 70 3.95 -2.00 -9.31
N ILE A 71 4.12 -0.75 -9.70
CA ILE A 71 5.44 -0.11 -9.74
C ILE A 71 6.01 0.21 -8.34
N ARG A 72 5.18 0.17 -7.28
CA ARG A 72 5.58 0.45 -5.89
C ARG A 72 5.49 -0.77 -4.98
N ILE A 73 5.59 -1.98 -5.53
CA ILE A 73 5.70 -3.21 -4.74
C ILE A 73 6.93 -4.02 -5.15
N THR A 74 7.48 -4.78 -4.22
CA THR A 74 8.58 -5.72 -4.53
C THR A 74 8.09 -6.95 -5.27
N LYS A 75 9.00 -7.63 -5.99
CA LYS A 75 8.75 -8.94 -6.63
C LYS A 75 8.17 -9.99 -5.66
N ARG A 76 8.60 -9.95 -4.39
CA ARG A 76 8.10 -10.85 -3.34
C ARG A 76 6.62 -10.58 -3.05
N VAL A 77 6.24 -9.32 -2.93
CA VAL A 77 4.84 -8.93 -2.70
C VAL A 77 4.01 -9.26 -3.94
N PHE A 78 4.50 -8.92 -5.14
CA PHE A 78 3.84 -9.21 -6.42
C PHE A 78 3.41 -10.69 -6.50
N ARG A 79 4.35 -11.62 -6.32
CA ARG A 79 4.07 -13.08 -6.40
C ARG A 79 3.01 -13.58 -5.42
N LYS A 80 2.80 -12.88 -4.30
CA LYS A 80 1.83 -13.29 -3.27
C LYS A 80 0.43 -12.76 -3.56
N VAL A 81 0.32 -11.56 -4.12
CA VAL A 81 -0.97 -10.89 -4.31
C VAL A 81 -1.50 -11.02 -5.74
N PHE A 82 -0.64 -11.05 -6.75
CA PHE A 82 -1.08 -11.13 -8.15
C PHE A 82 -1.51 -12.55 -8.57
N ASN A 83 -2.64 -12.61 -9.27
CA ASN A 83 -3.24 -13.76 -9.96
C ASN A 83 -4.13 -13.23 -11.11
N SER A 84 -4.75 -14.12 -11.89
CA SER A 84 -5.60 -13.75 -13.02
C SER A 84 -6.72 -12.77 -12.66
N GLU A 85 -7.34 -12.92 -11.48
CA GLU A 85 -8.46 -12.06 -11.04
C GLU A 85 -8.00 -10.67 -10.59
N THR A 86 -6.92 -10.61 -9.80
CA THR A 86 -6.39 -9.34 -9.26
C THR A 86 -5.69 -8.49 -10.31
N MET A 87 -5.27 -9.08 -11.43
CA MET A 87 -4.77 -8.33 -12.59
C MET A 87 -5.86 -7.52 -13.31
N GLU A 88 -7.13 -7.90 -13.15
CA GLU A 88 -8.26 -7.24 -13.81
C GLU A 88 -9.08 -6.36 -12.87
N ASN A 89 -8.90 -6.53 -11.56
CA ASN A 89 -9.73 -5.88 -10.54
C ASN A 89 -8.88 -5.24 -9.43
N SER A 90 -8.79 -3.91 -9.47
CA SER A 90 -8.07 -3.09 -8.49
C SER A 90 -8.60 -3.26 -7.07
N HIS A 91 -9.91 -3.45 -6.90
CA HIS A 91 -10.51 -3.67 -5.59
C HIS A 91 -10.06 -5.00 -4.99
N LEU A 92 -10.08 -6.09 -5.78
CA LEU A 92 -9.59 -7.39 -5.32
C LEU A 92 -8.10 -7.36 -4.98
N LEU A 93 -7.29 -6.69 -5.82
CA LEU A 93 -5.86 -6.51 -5.55
C LEU A 93 -5.63 -5.74 -4.24
N TRP A 94 -6.33 -4.61 -4.05
CA TRP A 94 -6.21 -3.76 -2.87
C TRP A 94 -6.60 -4.50 -1.60
N THR A 95 -7.73 -5.21 -1.62
CA THR A 95 -8.22 -6.04 -0.52
C THR A 95 -7.21 -7.13 -0.18
N LYS A 96 -6.69 -7.86 -1.16
CA LYS A 96 -5.71 -8.93 -0.94
C LYS A 96 -4.39 -8.41 -0.36
N ILE A 97 -3.91 -7.24 -0.81
CA ILE A 97 -2.73 -6.60 -0.19
C ILE A 97 -3.02 -6.27 1.28
N SER A 98 -4.18 -5.69 1.56
CA SER A 98 -4.59 -5.34 2.92
C SER A 98 -4.65 -6.58 3.82
N GLU A 99 -5.32 -7.65 3.40
CA GLU A 99 -5.43 -8.89 4.16
C GLU A 99 -4.06 -9.52 4.48
N GLN A 100 -3.13 -9.49 3.51
CA GLN A 100 -1.82 -10.13 3.64
C GLN A 100 -0.86 -9.39 4.57
N TYR A 101 -1.00 -8.07 4.70
CA TYR A 101 0.00 -7.21 5.36
C TYR A 101 -0.55 -6.29 6.46
N ALA A 102 -1.86 -6.04 6.54
CA ALA A 102 -2.45 -5.22 7.60
C ALA A 102 -2.40 -5.90 8.98
N SER A 103 -2.69 -7.20 9.04
CA SER A 103 -2.59 -8.00 10.26
C SER A 103 -1.15 -8.06 10.77
N LYS A 104 -0.19 -8.29 9.87
CA LYS A 104 1.24 -8.22 10.19
C LYS A 104 1.67 -6.85 10.66
N CYS A 105 1.13 -5.77 10.11
CA CYS A 105 1.42 -4.41 10.59
C CYS A 105 0.95 -4.18 12.04
N ALA A 106 -0.17 -4.77 12.46
CA ALA A 106 -0.61 -4.70 13.86
C ALA A 106 0.29 -5.55 14.77
N VAL A 107 0.62 -6.78 14.35
CA VAL A 107 1.51 -7.68 15.09
C VAL A 107 2.93 -7.10 15.21
N ASN A 108 3.48 -6.56 14.13
CA ASN A 108 4.80 -5.93 14.12
C ASN A 108 4.85 -4.71 15.03
N ARG A 109 3.80 -3.87 15.06
CA ARG A 109 3.69 -2.76 16.01
C ARG A 109 3.62 -3.25 17.46
N GLY A 110 2.87 -4.32 17.69
CA GLY A 110 2.84 -5.00 18.99
C GLY A 110 4.21 -5.53 19.40
N GLN A 111 4.96 -6.15 18.49
CA GLN A 111 6.32 -6.64 18.76
C GLN A 111 7.29 -5.51 19.06
N VAL A 112 7.31 -4.43 18.26
CA VAL A 112 8.14 -3.25 18.54
C VAL A 112 7.80 -2.64 19.89
N TRP A 113 6.51 -2.57 20.25
CA TRP A 113 6.09 -2.10 21.57
C TRP A 113 6.57 -3.04 22.69
N MET A 114 6.46 -4.36 22.51
CA MET A 114 6.90 -5.34 23.49
C MET A 114 8.42 -5.39 23.61
N ASP A 115 9.18 -5.20 22.54
CA ASP A 115 10.63 -5.09 22.56
C ASP A 115 11.08 -3.77 23.22
N TRP A 116 10.39 -2.66 22.94
CA TRP A 116 10.60 -1.40 23.66
C TRP A 116 10.30 -1.53 25.16
N GLN A 117 9.22 -2.23 25.53
CA GLN A 117 8.92 -2.56 26.93
C GLN A 117 9.95 -3.51 27.52
N ARG A 118 10.51 -4.47 26.77
CA ARG A 118 11.58 -5.35 27.28
C ARG A 118 12.86 -4.60 27.65
N HIS A 119 13.10 -3.43 27.06
CA HIS A 119 14.07 -2.47 27.56
C HIS A 119 13.48 -1.72 28.78
N PHE A 120 13.14 -2.44 29.85
CA PHE A 120 12.94 -1.81 31.14
C PHE A 120 14.30 -1.57 31.80
N TYR A 121 14.43 -0.34 32.29
CA TYR A 121 15.57 0.28 32.92
C TYR A 121 16.17 -0.58 34.05
N ASP A 122 17.36 -1.15 33.81
CA ASP A 122 18.20 -1.78 34.84
C ASP A 122 19.12 -0.70 35.45
N GLU A 123 18.51 0.09 36.33
CA GLU A 123 19.02 1.05 37.32
C GLU A 123 20.06 2.12 36.93
N ASN A 124 20.71 2.07 35.76
CA ASN A 124 21.77 3.00 35.41
C ASN A 124 21.48 3.75 34.11
N LEU A 125 20.93 4.97 34.24
CA LEU A 125 20.59 5.89 33.15
C LEU A 125 21.78 6.14 32.22
N GLN A 126 22.99 6.08 32.77
CA GLN A 126 24.23 6.28 32.04
C GLN A 126 24.47 5.19 30.99
N ASN A 127 24.20 3.92 31.31
CA ASN A 127 24.37 2.81 30.34
C ASN A 127 23.37 2.90 29.18
N TYR A 128 22.20 3.48 29.39
CA TYR A 128 21.21 3.70 28.31
C TYR A 128 21.64 4.84 27.39
N ILE A 129 22.20 5.93 27.95
CA ILE A 129 22.71 7.07 27.18
C ILE A 129 23.96 6.70 26.37
N ASP A 130 24.85 5.87 26.93
CA ASP A 130 26.11 5.50 26.28
C ASP A 130 25.93 4.46 25.14
N ASN A 131 24.76 3.81 25.05
CA ASN A 131 24.45 2.79 24.03
C ASN A 131 23.33 3.20 23.03
N CYS A 132 22.91 4.46 23.02
CA CYS A 132 22.09 5.04 21.94
C CYS A 132 22.96 5.47 20.76
#